data_AF-A0A0C2ZIS2-F1
#
_entry.id   AF-A0A0C2ZIS2-F1
#
_cell.length_a   1.000
_cell.length_b   1.000
_cell.length_c   1.000
_cell.angle_alpha   90.00
_cell.angle_beta   90.00
_cell.angle_gamma   90.00
#
_symmetry.space_group_name_H-M   'P 1'
#
loop_
_entity.id
_entity.type
_entity.pdbx_description
1 polymer ?
#
loop_
_entity_poly.entity_id
_entity_poly.type
_entity_poly.pdbx_seq_one_letter_code
_entity_poly.pdbx_strand_id
1 'polypeptide(L)'
;MKLKSSNVRVNNFRDAYFVHEVRGTKLEFAHRMQNCREERSAYNDMLSFLDRGKLKLEEWWVDVGLEIFLRGHIVSWFRMGHSRVLHHALQDTVSQQQIDGLVENKRRFQVDRMALLGDVAGFRAKLPVTMQRASSMTYISAYCTEKTVTYQLHTGIYRRRRAKELLQTKMLENIMQDMETMSQTLVDCIGNGRVQAQEGCAHLEVRVPLDMALNANNNFPDDLLVHALVVTPSRHWW
;
A
#
# COMPACT_ATOMS: atom_id res chain seq x y z
N MET A 1 -45.10 -21.01 25.25
CA MET A 1 -43.72 -21.44 25.57
C MET A 1 -43.16 -20.49 26.62
N LYS A 2 -42.74 -21.02 27.77
CA LYS A 2 -42.41 -20.26 28.99
C LYS A 2 -41.23 -19.31 28.78
N LEU A 3 -41.42 -18.02 29.08
CA LEU A 3 -40.34 -17.06 29.30
C LEU A 3 -39.59 -17.48 30.57
N LYS A 4 -38.36 -18.00 30.42
CA LYS A 4 -37.42 -18.14 31.53
C LYS A 4 -36.72 -16.80 31.72
N SER A 5 -37.08 -16.09 32.78
CA SER A 5 -36.29 -14.97 33.30
C SER A 5 -35.00 -15.53 33.92
N SER A 6 -33.98 -15.73 33.09
CA SER A 6 -32.62 -15.80 33.61
C SER A 6 -32.15 -14.38 33.89
N ASN A 7 -31.93 -14.06 35.16
CA ASN A 7 -31.12 -12.94 35.61
C ASN A 7 -29.71 -13.09 35.04
N VAL A 8 -29.52 -12.74 33.77
CA VAL A 8 -28.20 -12.51 33.20
C VAL A 8 -27.78 -11.14 33.72
N ARG A 9 -27.00 -11.12 34.81
CA ARG A 9 -26.24 -9.93 35.16
C ARG A 9 -25.37 -9.59 33.95
N VAL A 10 -25.66 -8.47 33.30
CA VAL A 10 -24.89 -7.93 32.17
C VAL A 10 -23.54 -7.42 32.69
N ASN A 11 -22.67 -8.34 33.08
CA ASN A 11 -21.25 -8.07 33.39
C ASN A 11 -20.35 -8.41 32.18
N ASN A 12 -20.91 -8.91 31.08
CA ASN A 12 -20.15 -9.45 29.94
C ASN A 12 -19.62 -8.38 28.96
N PHE A 13 -19.84 -7.09 29.24
CA PHE A 13 -19.37 -5.98 28.40
C PHE A 13 -18.64 -4.89 29.20
N ARG A 14 -18.25 -5.17 30.45
CA ARG A 14 -17.30 -4.28 31.13
C ARG A 14 -16.01 -4.27 30.31
N ASP A 15 -15.56 -3.07 29.94
CA ASP A 15 -14.40 -2.82 29.07
C ASP A 15 -14.57 -3.24 27.60
N ALA A 16 -15.80 -3.47 27.14
CA ALA A 16 -16.07 -3.61 25.72
C ALA A 16 -15.89 -2.27 25.00
N TYR A 17 -15.01 -2.23 23.99
CA TYR A 17 -14.85 -1.11 23.08
C TYR A 17 -15.43 -1.47 21.71
N PHE A 18 -16.05 -0.48 21.06
CA PHE A 18 -16.61 -0.62 19.73
C PHE A 18 -15.74 0.19 18.76
N VAL A 19 -15.17 -0.49 17.77
CA VAL A 19 -14.41 0.16 16.70
C VAL A 19 -15.36 0.38 15.53
N HIS A 20 -15.42 1.62 15.05
CA HIS A 20 -16.08 1.95 13.79
C HIS A 20 -15.02 2.01 12.71
N GLU A 21 -15.18 1.18 11.68
CA GLU A 21 -14.29 1.18 10.52
C GLU A 21 -15.11 1.58 9.29
N VAL A 22 -14.73 2.69 8.66
CA VAL A 22 -15.31 3.10 7.37
C VAL A 22 -14.44 2.49 6.28
N ARG A 23 -15.02 1.57 5.50
CA ARG A 23 -14.35 0.94 4.34
C ARG A 23 -15.05 1.35 3.05
N GLY A 24 -14.27 1.42 1.97
CA GLY A 24 -14.81 1.60 0.61
C GLY A 24 -14.87 3.05 0.12
N THR A 25 -14.51 4.03 0.95
CA THR A 25 -14.28 5.40 0.48
C THR A 25 -12.88 5.47 -0.12
N LYS A 26 -12.79 5.29 -1.43
CA LYS A 26 -11.59 5.58 -2.22
C LYS A 26 -11.87 6.84 -3.02
N LEU A 27 -11.15 7.91 -2.73
CA LEU A 27 -11.19 9.12 -3.53
C LEU A 27 -9.78 9.40 -3.99
N GLU A 28 -9.63 9.50 -5.31
CA GLU A 28 -8.37 9.83 -5.97
C GLU A 28 -8.48 11.27 -6.45
N PHE A 29 -7.60 12.13 -5.96
CA PHE A 29 -7.56 13.53 -6.34
C PHE A 29 -6.20 13.82 -6.96
N ALA A 30 -6.15 13.92 -8.28
CA ALA A 30 -4.94 14.36 -8.98
C ALA A 30 -4.76 15.86 -8.78
N HIS A 31 -3.78 16.25 -7.96
CA HIS A 31 -3.39 17.65 -7.75
C HIS A 31 -1.86 17.75 -7.77
N ARG A 32 -1.35 18.95 -8.06
CA ARG A 32 0.10 19.18 -7.94
C ARG A 32 0.45 19.24 -6.45
N MET A 33 1.51 18.55 -6.02
CA MET A 33 1.93 18.46 -4.60
C MET A 33 2.11 19.80 -3.88
N GLN A 34 2.24 20.91 -4.62
CA GLN A 34 2.45 22.25 -4.06
C GLN A 34 1.17 23.10 -4.01
N ASN A 35 0.02 22.56 -4.41
CA ASN A 35 -1.25 23.29 -4.36
C ASN A 35 -2.04 22.95 -3.09
N CYS A 36 -1.63 23.54 -1.97
CA CYS A 36 -2.25 23.31 -0.64
C CYS A 36 -3.75 23.62 -0.59
N ARG A 37 -4.29 24.41 -1.53
CA ARG A 37 -5.74 24.70 -1.60
C ARG A 37 -6.52 23.54 -2.19
N GLU A 38 -6.02 22.92 -3.25
CA GLU A 38 -6.65 21.74 -3.87
C GLU A 38 -6.62 20.55 -2.91
N GLU A 39 -5.47 20.32 -2.26
CA GLU A 39 -5.30 19.26 -1.24
C GLU A 39 -6.33 19.42 -0.10
N ARG A 40 -6.45 20.63 0.45
CA ARG A 40 -7.41 20.90 1.53
C ARG A 40 -8.87 20.79 1.09
N SER A 41 -9.18 21.16 -0.16
CA SER A 41 -10.53 20.96 -0.72
C SER A 41 -10.85 19.48 -0.82
N ALA A 42 -9.96 18.70 -1.44
CA ALA A 42 -10.08 17.25 -1.58
C ALA A 42 -10.25 16.54 -0.23
N TYR A 43 -9.47 16.94 0.78
CA TYR A 43 -9.59 16.42 2.14
C TYR A 43 -10.95 16.74 2.78
N ASN A 44 -11.43 17.98 2.64
CA ASN A 44 -12.75 18.36 3.15
C ASN A 44 -13.88 17.60 2.45
N ASP A 45 -13.77 17.41 1.13
CA ASP A 45 -14.74 16.65 0.34
C ASP A 45 -14.75 15.17 0.75
N MET A 46 -13.55 14.58 0.95
CA MET A 46 -13.40 13.23 1.46
C MET A 46 -14.09 13.03 2.80
N LEU A 47 -13.99 14.01 3.70
CA LEU A 47 -14.58 13.91 5.04
C LEU A 47 -15.99 14.52 5.13
N SER A 48 -16.59 14.92 4.02
CA SER A 48 -17.91 15.60 4.01
C SER A 48 -19.03 14.75 4.62
N PHE A 49 -18.88 13.42 4.59
CA PHE A 49 -19.81 12.47 5.19
C PHE A 49 -19.64 12.33 6.72
N LEU A 50 -18.55 12.84 7.30
CA LEU A 50 -18.28 12.78 8.73
C LEU A 50 -18.66 14.08 9.43
N ASP A 51 -19.43 13.96 10.51
CA ASP A 51 -19.65 15.07 11.45
C ASP A 51 -18.42 15.25 12.36
N ARG A 52 -17.42 15.97 11.86
CA ARG A 52 -16.14 16.21 12.55
C ARG A 52 -16.29 16.85 13.94
N GLY A 53 -17.36 17.60 14.19
CA GLY A 53 -17.62 18.21 15.50
C GLY A 53 -17.98 17.20 16.60
N LYS A 54 -18.32 15.97 16.21
CA LYS A 54 -18.62 14.85 17.13
C LYS A 54 -17.48 13.83 17.21
N LEU A 55 -16.39 14.04 16.47
CA LEU A 55 -15.26 13.13 16.42
C LEU A 55 -14.07 13.73 17.14
N LYS A 56 -13.36 12.89 17.89
CA LYS A 56 -12.00 13.18 18.34
C LYS A 56 -11.05 12.68 17.25
N LEU A 57 -10.58 13.58 16.41
CA LEU A 57 -9.84 13.24 15.18
C LEU A 57 -8.53 12.49 15.49
N GLU A 58 -7.92 12.76 16.65
CA GLU A 58 -6.72 12.10 17.15
C GLU A 58 -6.95 10.61 17.52
N GLU A 59 -8.20 10.19 17.74
CA GLU A 59 -8.57 8.80 18.00
C GLU A 59 -8.95 8.03 16.71
N TRP A 60 -8.89 8.69 15.55
CA TRP A 60 -9.18 8.09 14.24
C TRP A 60 -7.90 8.02 13.41
N TRP A 61 -7.74 6.93 12.65
CA TRP A 61 -6.61 6.75 11.74
C TRP A 61 -7.09 6.78 10.29
N VAL A 62 -6.25 7.34 9.43
CA VAL A 62 -6.43 7.36 7.98
C VAL A 62 -5.14 6.95 7.30
N ASP A 63 -5.29 6.24 6.19
CA ASP A 63 -4.19 5.92 5.29
C ASP A 63 -4.10 7.01 4.22
N VAL A 64 -2.99 7.74 4.18
CA VAL A 64 -2.71 8.80 3.21
C VAL A 64 -1.75 8.27 2.16
N GLY A 65 -2.22 8.20 0.92
CA GLY A 65 -1.47 7.70 -0.23
C GLY A 65 -0.86 8.83 -1.07
N LEU A 66 0.40 8.66 -1.45
CA LEU A 66 1.09 9.42 -2.50
C LEU A 66 1.30 8.48 -3.69
N GLU A 67 0.83 8.91 -4.86
CA GLU A 67 1.01 8.18 -6.10
C GLU A 67 1.93 8.93 -7.05
N ILE A 68 2.98 8.25 -7.52
CA ILE A 68 3.99 8.80 -8.43
C ILE A 68 3.85 8.08 -9.77
N PHE A 69 3.47 8.85 -10.78
CA PHE A 69 3.15 8.37 -12.12
C PHE A 69 3.97 9.08 -13.18
N LEU A 70 4.44 8.33 -14.17
CA LEU A 70 5.06 8.85 -15.38
C LEU A 70 4.49 8.16 -16.61
N ARG A 71 3.92 8.94 -17.53
CA ARG A 71 3.35 8.43 -18.77
C ARG A 71 4.40 7.68 -19.59
N GLY A 72 4.01 6.55 -20.16
CA GLY A 72 4.78 5.63 -20.97
C GLY A 72 5.69 4.68 -20.17
N HIS A 73 5.61 4.73 -18.84
CA HIS A 73 6.55 4.04 -17.96
C HIS A 73 5.86 3.25 -16.85
N ILE A 74 6.61 2.29 -16.33
CA ILE A 74 6.41 1.64 -15.05
C ILE A 74 7.36 2.35 -14.08
N VAL A 75 6.77 2.98 -13.07
CA VAL A 75 7.50 3.60 -11.96
C VAL A 75 7.49 2.64 -10.79
N SER A 76 8.67 2.27 -10.30
CA SER A 76 8.81 1.30 -9.21
C SER A 76 9.78 1.78 -8.14
N TRP A 77 9.62 1.29 -6.92
CA TRP A 77 10.51 1.60 -5.81
C TRP A 77 11.87 0.86 -5.93
N PHE A 78 12.95 1.61 -5.77
CA PHE A 78 14.32 1.10 -5.68
C PHE A 78 14.63 0.71 -4.24
N ARG A 79 15.04 -0.55 -4.04
CA ARG A 79 15.27 -1.12 -2.71
C ARG A 79 16.31 -0.37 -1.89
N MET A 80 17.38 0.11 -2.51
CA MET A 80 18.41 0.86 -1.77
C MET A 80 17.91 2.24 -1.30
N GLY A 81 16.83 2.76 -1.89
CA GLY A 81 16.20 4.01 -1.48
C GLY A 81 15.28 3.89 -0.26
N HIS A 82 14.90 2.68 0.17
CA HIS A 82 13.90 2.47 1.24
C HIS A 82 14.21 3.20 2.54
N SER A 83 15.49 3.20 2.95
CA SER A 83 15.90 3.89 4.18
C SER A 83 15.67 5.40 4.10
N ARG A 84 15.98 6.03 2.96
CA ARG A 84 15.73 7.45 2.73
C ARG A 84 14.24 7.78 2.64
N VAL A 85 13.47 6.93 1.97
CA VAL A 85 12.01 7.04 1.90
C VAL A 85 11.39 6.99 3.30
N LEU A 86 11.82 6.04 4.13
CA LEU A 86 11.35 5.94 5.52
C LEU A 86 11.72 7.18 6.34
N HIS A 87 12.97 7.63 6.23
CA HIS A 87 13.46 8.79 6.97
C HIS A 87 12.65 10.05 6.63
N HIS A 88 12.42 10.28 5.34
CA HIS A 88 11.62 11.40 4.86
C HIS A 88 10.13 11.26 5.23
N ALA A 89 9.53 10.08 5.06
CA ALA A 89 8.13 9.84 5.44
C ALA A 89 7.91 10.10 6.94
N LEU A 90 8.91 9.79 7.78
CA LEU A 90 8.90 10.08 9.21
C LEU A 90 9.30 11.53 9.55
N GLN A 91 9.36 12.40 8.55
CA GLN A 91 9.62 13.84 8.68
C GLN A 91 10.91 14.15 9.46
N ASP A 92 11.94 13.30 9.29
CA ASP A 92 13.23 13.43 9.97
C ASP A 92 13.13 13.44 11.51
N THR A 93 12.00 12.98 12.07
CA THR A 93 11.76 12.94 13.54
C THR A 93 12.49 11.79 14.25
N VAL A 94 13.07 10.88 13.48
CA VAL A 94 13.77 9.68 13.96
C VAL A 94 15.18 9.67 13.40
N SER A 95 16.13 9.11 14.16
CA SER A 95 17.52 9.04 13.70
C SER A 95 17.75 7.95 12.65
N GLN A 96 18.77 8.13 11.82
CA GLN A 96 19.21 7.12 10.85
C GLN A 96 19.47 5.75 11.50
N GLN A 97 20.03 5.72 12.71
CA GLN A 97 20.26 4.46 13.45
C GLN A 97 18.94 3.73 13.78
N GLN A 98 17.87 4.47 14.09
CA GLN A 98 16.56 3.88 14.32
C GLN A 98 15.94 3.33 13.03
N ILE A 99 16.13 4.04 11.91
CA ILE A 99 15.72 3.56 10.58
C ILE A 99 16.45 2.27 10.23
N ASP A 100 17.77 2.23 10.37
CA ASP A 100 18.57 1.05 10.04
C ASP A 100 18.15 -0.15 10.91
N GLY A 101 17.97 0.07 12.22
CA GLY A 101 17.45 -0.95 13.13
C GLY A 101 16.02 -1.42 12.79
N LEU A 102 15.17 -0.55 12.22
CA LEU A 102 13.86 -0.94 11.72
C LEU A 102 13.97 -1.81 10.47
N VAL A 103 14.79 -1.40 9.49
CA VAL A 103 14.99 -2.10 8.21
C VAL A 103 15.57 -3.50 8.42
N GLU A 104 16.45 -3.68 9.40
CA GLU A 104 17.00 -4.99 9.77
C GLU A 104 15.97 -5.91 10.46
N ASN A 105 14.92 -5.34 11.06
CA ASN A 105 13.92 -6.09 11.81
C ASN A 105 12.87 -6.73 10.90
N LYS A 106 13.11 -7.97 10.47
CA LYS A 106 12.22 -8.76 9.59
C LYS A 106 10.77 -8.93 10.07
N ARG A 107 10.48 -8.74 11.36
CA ARG A 107 9.09 -8.81 11.89
C ARG A 107 8.33 -7.51 11.66
N ARG A 108 9.04 -6.39 11.59
CA ARG A 108 8.48 -5.04 11.47
C ARG A 108 8.63 -4.49 10.07
N PHE A 109 9.72 -4.83 9.38
CA PHE A 109 10.02 -4.42 8.03
C PHE A 109 10.02 -5.62 7.10
N GLN A 110 9.14 -5.60 6.11
CA GLN A 110 9.04 -6.63 5.08
C GLN A 110 9.32 -6.00 3.73
N VAL A 111 10.24 -6.58 2.97
CA VAL A 111 10.53 -6.17 1.60
C VAL A 111 9.66 -6.99 0.66
N ASP A 112 8.90 -6.30 -0.17
CA ASP A 112 8.01 -6.90 -1.16
C ASP A 112 8.68 -6.83 -2.54
N ARG A 113 9.52 -7.84 -2.84
CA ARG A 113 10.26 -7.94 -4.10
C ARG A 113 9.31 -8.19 -5.26
N MET A 114 9.65 -7.61 -6.41
CA MET A 114 8.82 -7.68 -7.61
C MET A 114 9.49 -8.52 -8.68
N ALA A 115 8.73 -9.40 -9.33
CA ALA A 115 9.14 -10.13 -10.55
C ALA A 115 10.57 -10.73 -10.52
N LEU A 116 11.02 -11.26 -9.37
CA LEU A 116 12.38 -11.75 -9.14
C LEU A 116 13.50 -10.69 -9.24
N LEU A 117 13.18 -9.44 -9.49
CA LEU A 117 14.11 -8.31 -9.43
C LEU A 117 14.45 -8.04 -7.96
N GLY A 118 15.71 -8.28 -7.59
CA GLY A 118 16.18 -8.13 -6.21
C GLY A 118 16.22 -6.67 -5.74
N ASP A 119 16.38 -5.75 -6.69
CA ASP A 119 16.59 -4.33 -6.45
C ASP A 119 15.33 -3.47 -6.66
N VAL A 120 14.31 -4.03 -7.32
CA VAL A 120 13.00 -3.39 -7.46
C VAL A 120 12.06 -4.03 -6.45
N ALA A 121 11.67 -3.25 -5.45
CA ALA A 121 10.87 -3.77 -4.35
C ALA A 121 10.10 -2.64 -3.65
N GLY A 122 8.87 -2.96 -3.24
CA GLY A 122 8.18 -2.21 -2.22
C GLY A 122 8.63 -2.63 -0.81
N PHE A 123 8.00 -2.03 0.20
CA PHE A 123 8.14 -2.47 1.59
C PHE A 123 6.88 -2.21 2.40
N ARG A 124 6.82 -2.88 3.56
CA ARG A 124 5.83 -2.65 4.62
C ARG A 124 6.54 -2.52 5.95
N ALA A 125 6.31 -1.42 6.65
CA ALA A 125 6.97 -1.08 7.90
C ALA A 125 5.93 -0.84 9.01
N LYS A 126 5.98 -1.67 10.06
CA LYS A 126 5.23 -1.50 11.31
C LYS A 126 6.11 -0.83 12.35
N LEU A 127 5.82 0.43 12.64
CA LEU A 127 6.69 1.26 13.47
C LEU A 127 6.70 0.78 14.93
N PRO A 128 7.86 0.73 15.62
CA PRO A 128 7.94 0.55 17.06
C PRO A 128 7.28 1.70 17.81
N VAL A 129 6.75 1.43 19.02
CA VAL A 129 6.04 2.44 19.85
C VAL A 129 6.86 3.72 20.04
N THR A 130 8.19 3.62 20.16
CA THR A 130 9.08 4.78 20.28
C THR A 130 9.04 5.70 19.06
N MET A 131 9.07 5.12 17.85
CA MET A 131 8.97 5.88 16.59
C MET A 131 7.55 6.38 16.35
N GLN A 132 6.54 5.62 16.76
CA GLN A 132 5.14 6.07 16.69
C GLN A 132 4.91 7.31 17.56
N ARG A 133 5.51 7.36 18.76
CA ARG A 133 5.41 8.54 19.63
C ARG A 133 6.11 9.77 19.07
N ALA A 134 7.18 9.59 18.30
CA ALA A 134 7.93 10.69 17.70
C ALA A 134 7.24 11.27 16.44
N SER A 135 6.69 10.39 15.59
CA SER A 135 6.13 10.75 14.28
C SER A 135 4.60 10.78 14.21
N SER A 136 3.92 10.25 15.23
CA SER A 136 2.49 9.92 15.22
C SER A 136 2.07 8.89 14.16
N MET A 137 2.99 8.37 13.34
CA MET A 137 2.70 7.35 12.34
C MET A 137 2.68 5.96 12.96
N THR A 138 1.86 5.06 12.44
CA THR A 138 1.81 3.66 12.91
C THR A 138 2.31 2.64 11.88
N TYR A 139 2.15 2.98 10.60
CA TYR A 139 2.43 2.09 9.49
C TYR A 139 2.85 2.89 8.25
N ILE A 140 3.80 2.34 7.49
CA ILE A 140 4.23 2.88 6.20
C ILE A 140 4.30 1.71 5.22
N SER A 141 3.78 1.88 4.02
CA SER A 141 3.94 0.92 2.93
C SER A 141 4.29 1.63 1.63
N ALA A 142 5.34 1.14 0.97
CA ALA A 142 5.64 1.50 -0.40
C ALA A 142 5.33 0.28 -1.28
N TYR A 143 4.53 0.45 -2.33
CA TYR A 143 4.24 -0.63 -3.29
C TYR A 143 4.06 -0.06 -4.68
N CYS A 144 4.07 -0.94 -5.68
CA CYS A 144 3.84 -0.55 -7.07
C CYS A 144 2.50 -1.13 -7.55
N THR A 145 1.89 -0.51 -8.55
CA THR A 145 0.52 -0.84 -9.01
C THR A 145 0.48 -1.69 -10.28
N GLU A 146 1.59 -1.90 -10.97
CA GLU A 146 1.66 -2.84 -12.10
C GLU A 146 1.20 -4.25 -11.70
N LYS A 147 1.39 -4.63 -10.42
CA LYS A 147 0.91 -5.91 -9.86
C LYS A 147 -0.59 -6.13 -10.04
N THR A 148 -1.37 -5.07 -10.27
CA THR A 148 -2.83 -5.12 -10.44
C THR A 148 -3.25 -6.13 -11.50
N VAL A 149 -2.47 -6.31 -12.57
CA VAL A 149 -2.79 -7.28 -13.64
C VAL A 149 -2.73 -8.74 -13.18
N THR A 150 -1.99 -9.02 -12.11
CA THR A 150 -1.85 -10.35 -11.51
C THR A 150 -2.60 -10.49 -10.18
N TYR A 151 -3.27 -9.42 -9.73
CA TYR A 151 -3.96 -9.41 -8.45
C TYR A 151 -5.22 -10.28 -8.49
N GLN A 152 -5.38 -11.17 -7.50
CA GLN A 152 -6.52 -12.07 -7.41
C GLN A 152 -7.02 -12.15 -5.97
N LEU A 153 -8.32 -11.88 -5.77
CA LEU A 153 -8.99 -11.99 -4.47
C LEU A 153 -9.17 -13.45 -4.01
N HIS A 154 -9.30 -14.35 -4.97
CA HIS A 154 -9.46 -15.79 -4.75
C HIS A 154 -8.26 -16.54 -5.34
N THR A 155 -8.11 -17.81 -4.94
CA THR A 155 -7.11 -18.71 -5.48
C THR A 155 -7.31 -18.88 -6.99
N GLY A 156 -6.53 -18.18 -7.81
CA GLY A 156 -6.58 -18.24 -9.27
C GLY A 156 -5.27 -18.72 -9.90
N ILE A 157 -5.08 -18.38 -11.18
CA ILE A 157 -3.96 -18.86 -12.00
C ILE A 157 -2.58 -18.42 -11.47
N TYR A 158 -2.50 -17.28 -10.78
CA TYR A 158 -1.25 -16.72 -10.23
C TYR A 158 -0.88 -17.26 -8.84
N ARG A 159 -1.60 -18.28 -8.33
CA ARG A 159 -1.30 -18.90 -7.04
C ARG A 159 0.08 -19.58 -7.06
N ARG A 160 0.70 -19.67 -5.88
CA ARG A 160 1.88 -20.53 -5.69
C ARG A 160 1.55 -21.99 -6.00
N ARG A 161 2.27 -22.57 -6.96
CA ARG A 161 2.17 -23.99 -7.33
C ARG A 161 3.03 -24.85 -6.40
N ARG A 162 2.59 -26.09 -6.16
CA ARG A 162 3.31 -27.10 -5.38
C ARG A 162 3.96 -28.11 -6.32
N ALA A 163 5.15 -28.59 -5.96
CA ALA A 163 5.90 -29.56 -6.78
C ALA A 163 5.08 -30.82 -7.14
N LYS A 164 4.20 -31.29 -6.24
CA LYS A 164 3.32 -32.44 -6.49
C LYS A 164 2.36 -32.27 -7.67
N GLU A 165 2.04 -31.02 -8.05
CA GLU A 165 1.14 -30.74 -9.17
C GLU A 165 1.81 -31.08 -10.52
N LEU A 166 3.15 -31.14 -10.57
CA LEU A 166 3.90 -31.55 -11.75
C LEU A 166 3.90 -33.06 -11.95
N LEU A 167 3.51 -33.85 -10.94
CA LEU A 167 3.55 -35.31 -10.97
C LEU A 167 2.23 -35.95 -11.46
N GLN A 168 1.20 -35.15 -11.74
CA GLN A 168 -0.11 -35.64 -12.17
C GLN A 168 -0.44 -35.08 -13.55
N THR A 169 -0.62 -35.95 -14.55
CA THR A 169 -0.82 -35.57 -15.96
C THR A 169 -1.90 -34.50 -16.13
N LYS A 170 -3.08 -34.71 -15.53
CA LYS A 170 -4.19 -33.73 -15.60
C LYS A 170 -3.84 -32.38 -14.95
N MET A 171 -3.08 -32.37 -13.87
CA MET A 171 -2.66 -31.11 -13.25
C MET A 171 -1.59 -30.42 -14.10
N LEU A 172 -0.71 -31.19 -14.75
CA LEU A 172 0.29 -30.66 -15.66
C LEU A 172 -0.36 -29.97 -16.86
N GLU A 173 -1.37 -30.59 -17.48
CA GLU A 173 -2.16 -29.98 -18.55
C GLU A 173 -2.81 -28.65 -18.11
N ASN A 174 -3.41 -28.63 -16.92
CA ASN A 174 -3.97 -27.40 -16.36
C ASN A 174 -2.89 -26.33 -16.11
N ILE A 175 -1.70 -26.73 -15.64
CA ILE A 175 -0.57 -25.80 -15.45
C ILE A 175 -0.13 -25.21 -16.79
N MET A 176 -0.06 -26.02 -17.85
CA MET A 176 0.30 -25.54 -19.18
C MET A 176 -0.74 -24.52 -19.70
N GLN A 177 -2.03 -24.79 -19.52
CA GLN A 177 -3.10 -23.86 -19.88
C GLN A 177 -3.06 -22.57 -19.05
N ASP A 178 -2.78 -22.68 -17.75
CA ASP A 178 -2.61 -21.54 -16.85
C ASP A 178 -1.40 -20.70 -17.30
N MET A 179 -0.28 -21.33 -17.70
CA MET A 179 0.90 -20.65 -18.22
C MET A 179 0.62 -19.92 -19.53
N GLU A 180 -0.13 -20.53 -20.45
CA GLU A 180 -0.54 -19.86 -21.69
C GLU A 180 -1.39 -18.61 -21.39
N THR A 181 -2.32 -18.73 -20.45
CA THR A 181 -3.17 -17.61 -20.01
C THR A 181 -2.33 -16.50 -19.37
N MET A 182 -1.37 -16.86 -18.51
CA MET A 182 -0.45 -15.90 -17.89
C MET A 182 0.40 -15.19 -18.94
N SER A 183 0.91 -15.91 -19.94
CA SER A 183 1.68 -15.35 -21.07
C SER A 183 0.82 -14.38 -21.88
N GLN A 184 -0.43 -14.74 -22.19
CA GLN A 184 -1.33 -13.86 -22.92
C GLN A 184 -1.60 -12.57 -22.14
N THR A 185 -1.79 -12.64 -20.82
CA THR A 185 -1.93 -11.43 -19.99
C THR A 185 -0.72 -10.49 -20.13
N LEU A 186 0.51 -11.03 -20.14
CA LEU A 186 1.71 -10.20 -20.31
C LEU A 186 1.77 -9.59 -21.72
N VAL A 187 1.42 -10.35 -22.75
CA VAL A 187 1.34 -9.89 -24.14
C VAL A 187 0.32 -8.75 -24.27
N ASP A 188 -0.84 -8.89 -23.64
CA ASP A 188 -1.86 -7.83 -23.55
C ASP A 188 -1.31 -6.58 -22.83
N CYS A 189 -0.52 -6.75 -21.78
CA CYS A 189 0.13 -5.64 -21.08
C CYS A 189 1.17 -4.91 -21.93
N ILE A 190 1.85 -5.57 -22.89
CA ILE A 190 2.71 -4.90 -23.89
C ILE A 190 1.88 -4.02 -24.84
N GLY A 191 0.55 -4.23 -24.88
CA GLY A 191 -0.40 -3.50 -25.72
C GLY A 191 -0.68 -4.17 -27.07
N ASN A 192 -0.20 -5.41 -27.30
CA ASN A 192 -0.40 -6.18 -28.54
C ASN A 192 -0.08 -5.43 -29.85
N GLY A 193 0.80 -4.43 -29.79
CA GLY A 193 1.12 -3.56 -30.94
C GLY A 193 -0.01 -2.63 -31.39
N ARG A 194 -1.15 -2.60 -30.69
CA ARG A 194 -2.35 -1.83 -31.06
C ARG A 194 -2.74 -0.78 -30.03
N VAL A 195 -2.36 -0.99 -28.77
CA VAL A 195 -2.70 -0.14 -27.62
C VAL A 195 -1.42 0.31 -26.91
N GLN A 196 -1.53 1.36 -26.10
CA GLN A 196 -0.46 1.76 -25.19
C GLN A 196 -0.21 0.62 -24.19
N ALA A 197 1.07 0.31 -23.92
CA ALA A 197 1.43 -0.69 -22.93
C ALA A 197 0.91 -0.28 -21.56
N GLN A 198 0.51 -1.26 -20.76
CA GLN A 198 0.02 -1.06 -19.40
C GLN A 198 1.08 -0.32 -18.59
N GLU A 199 0.65 0.74 -17.91
CA GLU A 199 1.51 1.55 -17.05
C GLU A 199 1.34 1.13 -15.59
N GLY A 200 2.22 1.66 -14.75
CA GLY A 200 2.25 1.37 -13.33
C GLY A 200 2.92 2.52 -12.59
N CYS A 201 2.42 2.78 -11.39
CA CYS A 201 2.88 3.85 -10.52
C CYS A 201 3.52 3.28 -9.26
N ALA A 202 4.41 4.08 -8.68
CA ALA A 202 4.94 3.84 -7.35
C ALA A 202 4.02 4.56 -6.36
N HIS A 203 3.54 3.81 -5.37
CA HIS A 203 2.61 4.27 -4.35
C HIS A 203 3.29 4.22 -2.98
N LEU A 204 3.16 5.28 -2.20
CA LEU A 204 3.57 5.35 -0.79
C LEU A 204 2.36 5.66 0.07
N GLU A 205 2.06 4.80 1.03
CA GLU A 205 0.94 4.95 1.95
C GLU A 205 1.47 5.07 3.38
N VAL A 206 0.97 6.04 4.14
CA VAL A 206 1.29 6.19 5.57
C VAL A 206 0.00 6.23 6.39
N ARG A 207 0.01 5.56 7.54
CA ARG A 207 -1.11 5.57 8.49
C ARG A 207 -0.86 6.57 9.61
N VAL A 208 -1.67 7.62 9.62
CA VAL A 208 -1.61 8.74 10.59
C VAL A 208 -2.95 8.94 11.28
N PRO A 209 -2.95 9.58 12.46
CA PRO A 209 -4.14 10.20 13.02
C PRO A 209 -4.82 11.14 12.02
N LEU A 210 -6.15 11.24 12.07
CA LEU A 210 -6.93 11.97 11.07
C LEU A 210 -6.62 13.47 11.06
N ASP A 211 -6.31 14.06 12.22
CA ASP A 211 -5.86 15.46 12.34
C ASP A 211 -4.52 15.74 11.65
N MET A 212 -3.69 14.72 11.44
CA MET A 212 -2.38 14.80 10.79
C MET A 212 -2.42 14.48 9.29
N ALA A 213 -3.58 14.14 8.72
CA ALA A 213 -3.72 13.71 7.34
C ALA A 213 -3.13 14.71 6.32
N LEU A 214 -3.38 16.00 6.51
CA LEU A 214 -2.88 17.09 5.65
C LEU A 214 -1.40 17.44 5.86
N ASN A 215 -0.69 16.71 6.72
CA ASN A 215 0.76 16.89 6.89
C ASN A 215 1.54 15.64 6.43
N ALA A 216 0.83 14.56 6.15
CA ALA A 216 1.41 13.28 5.76
C ALA A 216 1.79 13.28 4.28
N ASN A 217 2.98 12.74 3.95
CA ASN A 217 3.49 12.62 2.57
C ASN A 217 3.57 13.94 1.77
N ASN A 218 3.58 15.10 2.44
CA ASN A 218 3.72 16.39 1.79
C ASN A 218 5.17 16.73 1.50
N ASN A 219 5.41 17.44 0.38
CA ASN A 219 6.71 17.93 -0.05
C ASN A 219 7.78 16.83 -0.27
N PHE A 220 7.45 15.81 -1.06
CA PHE A 220 8.44 14.82 -1.51
C PHE A 220 9.49 15.48 -2.40
N PRO A 221 10.78 15.52 -2.00
CA PRO A 221 11.78 16.28 -2.73
C PRO A 221 12.26 15.47 -3.95
N ASP A 222 12.56 16.19 -5.05
CA ASP A 222 12.92 15.56 -6.33
C ASP A 222 14.18 14.68 -6.22
N ASP A 223 15.14 15.05 -5.39
CA ASP A 223 16.35 14.27 -5.16
C ASP A 223 16.05 12.90 -4.53
N LEU A 224 15.08 12.85 -3.60
CA LEU A 224 14.61 11.60 -3.03
C LEU A 224 13.95 10.73 -4.10
N LEU A 225 13.11 11.32 -4.96
CA LEU A 225 12.45 10.58 -6.05
C LEU A 225 13.49 9.98 -7.01
N VAL A 226 14.50 10.76 -7.42
CA VAL A 226 15.59 10.30 -8.29
C VAL A 226 16.37 9.14 -7.67
N HIS A 227 16.55 9.14 -6.35
CA HIS A 227 17.28 8.09 -5.65
C HIS A 227 16.42 6.86 -5.28
N ALA A 228 15.12 7.04 -5.12
CA ALA A 228 14.23 6.01 -4.58
C ALA A 228 13.39 5.31 -5.65
N LEU A 229 13.41 5.79 -6.90
CA LEU A 229 12.60 5.24 -7.97
C LEU A 229 13.44 4.66 -9.10
N VAL A 230 12.92 3.60 -9.71
CA VAL A 230 13.35 3.06 -11.00
C VAL A 230 12.23 3.32 -11.98
N VAL A 231 12.58 3.88 -13.13
CA VAL A 231 11.63 4.20 -14.20
C VAL A 231 12.00 3.35 -15.41
N THR A 232 11.08 2.47 -15.80
CA THR A 232 11.28 1.56 -16.95
C THR A 232 10.23 1.86 -18.01
N PRO A 233 10.57 2.00 -19.30
CA PRO A 233 9.57 2.11 -20.35
C PRO A 233 8.61 0.92 -20.28
N SER A 234 7.29 1.16 -20.31
CA SER A 234 6.30 0.10 -20.02
C SER A 234 6.44 -1.11 -20.96
N ARG A 235 6.78 -0.87 -22.23
CA ARG A 235 7.01 -1.93 -23.22
C ARG A 235 8.23 -2.82 -22.94
N HIS A 236 9.21 -2.35 -22.18
CA HIS A 236 10.40 -3.14 -21.81
C HIS A 236 10.18 -3.91 -20.50
N TRP A 237 9.26 -3.43 -19.66
CA TRP A 237 8.93 -4.07 -18.39
C TRP A 237 8.14 -5.36 -18.58
N TRP A 238 7.16 -5.32 -19.48
CA TRP A 238 6.33 -6.47 -19.86
C TRP A 238 7.04 -7.35 -20.88
#